data_AF-A3ZMX5-F1
#
_entry.id   AF-A3ZMX5-F1
#
_cell.length_a   1.000
_cell.length_b   1.000
_cell.length_c   1.000
_cell.angle_alpha   90.00
_cell.angle_beta   90.00
_cell.angle_gamma   90.00
#
_symmetry.space_group_name_H-M   'P 1'
#
loop_
_entity.id
_entity.type
_entity.pdbx_description
1 polymer ?
#
loop_
_entity_poly.entity_id
_entity_poly.type
_entity_poly.pdbx_seq_one_letter_code
_entity_poly.pdbx_strand_id
1 'polypeptide(L)'
;MVCVLVLSGCRSDPNVALLERDLRYLEDKVYSLQDVVEEKDSQINSIRRENETLRKRLGLPDLNDDFQSRSDLPDTPELLMATGLRPVTRSPALQAPTIDLGMALDADEAEVIDRHVTAIQINPRLSGGYDFDKKPGDEGVMVVIEPRNRNGQYVDETGQLSVVVLDPAREGKDAYVARWDFDSIDAQAKMKRSLLGKGIHLQLPWTAGYPEHETLVLFVRYETPDGRKLEQKKEIRVQLPATISSRWTPAMQDLQPRMTHAPRINVPSVVDLTPPADSPEAATPAARTATAPEWKPYR
;
A
#
# COMPACT_ATOMS: atom_id res chain seq x y z
N MET A 1 3.37 -35.83 -53.42
CA MET A 1 2.98 -35.68 -52.00
C MET A 1 3.82 -34.54 -51.44
N VAL A 2 3.25 -33.32 -51.36
CA VAL A 2 3.99 -32.09 -51.06
C VAL A 2 3.92 -31.84 -49.55
N CYS A 3 5.08 -31.83 -48.90
CA CYS A 3 5.24 -31.38 -47.51
C CYS A 3 5.15 -29.84 -47.46
N VAL A 4 4.13 -29.33 -46.75
CA VAL A 4 4.04 -27.92 -46.36
C VAL A 4 4.70 -27.76 -45.00
N LEU A 5 5.86 -27.09 -44.97
CA LEU A 5 6.48 -26.61 -43.74
C LEU A 5 5.89 -25.23 -43.42
N VAL A 6 5.05 -25.16 -42.39
CA VAL A 6 4.55 -23.90 -41.82
C VAL A 6 5.57 -23.38 -40.82
N LEU A 7 6.24 -22.28 -41.17
CA LEU A 7 7.06 -21.49 -40.24
C LEU A 7 6.15 -20.58 -39.41
N SER A 8 5.68 -21.08 -38.27
CA SER A 8 5.04 -20.23 -37.25
C SER A 8 6.13 -19.62 -36.37
N GLY A 9 6.46 -18.35 -36.61
CA GLY A 9 7.32 -17.57 -35.73
C GLY A 9 6.62 -17.30 -34.40
N CYS A 10 7.15 -17.84 -33.30
CA CYS A 10 6.74 -17.52 -31.94
C CYS A 10 7.09 -16.06 -31.62
N ARG A 11 6.09 -15.18 -31.65
CA ARG A 11 6.21 -13.81 -31.13
C ARG A 11 5.90 -13.88 -29.64
N SER A 12 6.92 -14.06 -28.80
CA SER A 12 6.76 -13.95 -27.35
C SER A 12 6.36 -12.52 -26.99
N ASP A 13 5.33 -12.39 -26.18
CA ASP A 13 4.80 -11.08 -25.78
C ASP A 13 5.91 -10.27 -25.07
N PRO A 14 6.11 -8.99 -25.43
CA PRO A 14 7.17 -8.16 -24.82
C PRO A 14 6.98 -8.00 -23.32
N ASN A 15 5.74 -8.07 -22.82
CA ASN A 15 5.45 -8.05 -21.39
C ASN A 15 5.95 -9.33 -20.72
N VAL A 16 5.75 -10.50 -21.33
CA VAL A 16 6.24 -11.78 -20.80
C VAL A 16 7.77 -11.78 -20.72
N ALA A 17 8.44 -11.27 -21.75
CA ALA A 17 9.90 -11.14 -21.75
C ALA A 17 10.43 -10.20 -20.65
N LEU A 18 9.71 -9.11 -20.34
CA LEU A 18 10.05 -8.22 -19.24
C LEU A 18 9.85 -8.90 -17.88
N LEU A 19 8.73 -9.60 -17.69
CA LEU A 19 8.45 -10.36 -16.47
C LEU A 19 9.48 -11.46 -16.24
N GLU A 20 9.87 -12.20 -17.29
CA GLU A 20 10.89 -13.23 -17.20
C GLU A 20 12.27 -12.66 -16.83
N ARG A 21 12.60 -11.46 -17.32
CA ARG A 21 13.83 -10.76 -16.94
C ARG A 21 13.81 -10.36 -15.48
N ASP A 22 12.70 -9.79 -15.02
CA ASP A 22 12.56 -9.34 -13.64
C ASP A 22 12.51 -10.54 -12.68
N LEU A 23 11.93 -11.67 -13.10
CA LEU A 23 11.95 -12.92 -12.35
C LEU A 23 13.39 -13.43 -12.15
N ARG A 24 14.19 -13.51 -13.23
CA ARG A 24 15.60 -13.93 -13.13
C ARG A 24 16.41 -13.01 -12.22
N TYR A 25 16.19 -11.70 -12.33
CA TYR A 25 16.84 -10.73 -11.45
C TYR A 25 16.47 -10.94 -9.97
N LEU A 26 15.20 -11.25 -9.69
CA LEU A 26 14.74 -11.54 -8.33
C LEU A 26 15.29 -12.87 -7.81
N GLU A 27 15.36 -13.90 -8.65
CA GLU A 27 15.98 -15.19 -8.31
C GLU A 27 17.45 -15.01 -7.95
N ASP A 28 18.23 -14.31 -8.78
CA ASP A 28 19.62 -13.96 -8.50
C ASP A 28 19.76 -13.18 -7.19
N LYS A 29 18.81 -12.29 -6.90
CA LYS A 29 18.81 -11.53 -5.66
C LYS A 29 18.57 -12.42 -4.45
N VAL A 30 17.64 -13.38 -4.55
CA VAL A 30 17.37 -14.35 -3.48
C VAL A 30 18.64 -15.16 -3.17
N TYR A 31 19.34 -15.66 -4.19
CA TYR A 31 20.59 -16.38 -4.00
C TYR A 31 21.67 -15.52 -3.33
N SER A 32 21.86 -14.28 -3.80
CA SER A 32 22.85 -13.37 -3.19
C SER A 32 22.56 -13.07 -1.71
N LEU A 33 21.29 -12.99 -1.33
CA LEU A 33 20.89 -12.75 0.05
C LEU A 33 21.08 -13.98 0.92
N GLN A 34 20.84 -15.18 0.38
CA GLN A 34 21.11 -16.44 1.08
C GLN A 34 22.59 -16.59 1.41
N ASP A 35 23.48 -16.30 0.46
CA ASP A 35 24.93 -16.34 0.67
C ASP A 35 25.37 -15.37 1.78
N VAL A 36 24.82 -14.15 1.79
CA VAL A 36 25.13 -13.16 2.84
C VAL A 36 24.63 -13.62 4.21
N VAL A 37 23.46 -14.26 4.29
CA VAL A 37 22.96 -14.81 5.56
C VAL A 37 23.88 -15.92 6.05
N GLU A 38 24.26 -16.86 5.18
CA GLU A 38 25.17 -17.96 5.53
C GLU A 38 26.54 -17.45 6.00
N GLU A 39 27.10 -16.46 5.30
CA GLU A 39 28.35 -15.83 5.69
C GLU A 39 28.23 -15.20 7.09
N LYS A 40 27.16 -14.45 7.36
CA LYS A 40 26.96 -13.80 8.66
C LYS A 40 26.70 -14.78 9.78
N ASP A 41 25.98 -15.86 9.52
CA ASP A 41 25.78 -16.94 10.49
C ASP A 41 27.12 -17.63 10.82
N SER A 42 27.98 -17.85 9.81
CA SER A 42 29.33 -18.37 10.04
C SER A 42 30.17 -17.44 10.93
N GLN A 43 30.07 -16.12 10.71
CA GLN A 43 30.79 -15.12 11.50
C GLN A 43 30.29 -15.09 12.94
N ILE A 44 28.97 -15.08 13.15
CA ILE A 44 28.36 -15.14 14.49
C ILE A 44 28.82 -16.41 15.21
N ASN A 45 28.81 -17.55 14.52
CA ASN A 45 29.22 -18.83 15.11
C ASN A 45 30.70 -18.83 15.48
N SER A 46 31.57 -18.27 14.64
CA SER A 46 33.00 -18.13 14.96
C SER A 46 33.21 -17.24 16.19
N ILE A 47 32.56 -16.07 16.22
CA ILE A 47 32.66 -15.12 17.34
C ILE A 47 32.10 -15.73 18.63
N ARG A 48 30.99 -16.48 18.54
CA ARG A 48 30.42 -17.19 19.70
C ARG A 48 31.38 -18.23 20.25
N ARG A 49 32.00 -19.05 19.39
CA ARG A 49 33.01 -20.05 19.80
C ARG A 49 34.24 -19.40 20.42
N GLU A 50 34.69 -18.28 19.87
CA GLU A 50 35.81 -17.52 20.43
C GLU A 50 35.45 -16.96 21.82
N ASN A 51 34.27 -16.35 21.96
CA ASN A 51 33.76 -15.88 23.25
C ASN A 51 33.65 -17.02 24.27
N GLU A 52 33.14 -18.19 23.87
CA GLU A 52 33.06 -19.36 24.74
C GLU A 52 34.46 -19.81 25.19
N THR A 53 35.43 -19.84 24.27
CA THR A 53 36.82 -20.19 24.56
C THR A 53 37.47 -19.20 25.52
N LEU A 54 37.26 -17.90 25.30
CA LEU A 54 37.76 -16.82 26.17
C LEU A 54 37.15 -16.92 27.57
N ARG A 55 35.84 -17.20 27.66
CA ARG A 55 35.14 -17.38 28.94
C ARG A 55 35.67 -18.58 29.71
N LYS A 56 35.94 -19.72 29.05
CA LYS A 56 36.59 -20.89 29.67
C LYS A 56 37.98 -20.55 30.21
N ARG A 57 38.78 -19.78 29.46
CA ARG A 57 40.11 -19.32 29.92
C ARG A 57 40.03 -18.39 31.13
N LEU A 58 38.96 -17.62 31.25
CA LEU A 58 38.71 -16.70 32.36
C LEU A 58 37.96 -17.34 33.54
N GLY A 59 37.53 -18.61 33.44
CA GLY A 59 36.80 -19.32 34.49
C GLY A 59 35.37 -18.83 34.71
N LEU A 60 34.75 -18.16 33.73
CA LEU A 60 33.36 -17.69 33.83
C LEU A 60 32.36 -18.78 33.38
N PRO A 61 31.19 -18.88 34.04
CA PRO A 61 30.14 -19.83 33.65
C PRO A 61 29.57 -19.51 32.26
N ASP A 62 29.11 -20.57 31.58
CA ASP A 62 28.41 -20.50 30.29
C ASP A 62 26.95 -20.06 30.52
N LEU A 63 26.46 -19.09 29.75
CA LEU A 63 25.13 -18.49 29.96
C LEU A 63 23.99 -19.29 29.32
N ASN A 64 24.30 -20.36 28.59
CA ASN A 64 23.28 -21.19 27.95
C ASN A 64 22.70 -22.28 28.87
N ASP A 65 23.31 -22.57 30.03
CA ASP A 65 22.83 -23.62 30.95
C ASP A 65 21.80 -23.12 31.99
N ASP A 66 21.63 -21.81 32.20
CA ASP A 66 20.97 -21.27 33.40
C ASP A 66 19.53 -20.71 33.19
N PHE A 67 18.82 -21.11 32.12
CA PHE A 67 17.41 -20.68 31.94
C PHE A 67 16.35 -21.61 32.55
N GLN A 68 16.73 -22.72 33.20
CA GLN A 68 15.77 -23.62 33.88
C GLN A 68 15.80 -23.55 35.43
N SER A 69 16.74 -22.83 36.04
CA SER A 69 16.84 -22.74 37.50
C SER A 69 16.91 -21.29 37.99
N ARG A 70 15.86 -20.52 37.73
CA ARG A 70 15.62 -19.23 38.40
C ARG A 70 14.70 -19.41 39.61
N SER A 71 15.20 -20.14 40.59
CA SER A 71 14.73 -20.07 41.97
C SER A 71 15.96 -20.36 42.83
N ASP A 72 16.69 -19.30 43.16
CA ASP A 72 17.70 -19.18 44.23
C ASP A 72 18.79 -18.21 43.79
N LEU A 73 18.49 -16.90 43.88
CA LEU A 73 19.51 -15.87 43.92
C LEU A 73 19.96 -15.71 45.39
N PRO A 74 21.22 -15.93 45.75
CA PRO A 74 21.75 -15.41 46.99
C PRO A 74 21.99 -13.91 46.84
N ASP A 75 21.34 -13.11 47.70
CA ASP A 75 21.75 -11.74 47.97
C ASP A 75 23.14 -11.78 48.60
N THR A 76 24.19 -11.32 47.89
CA THR A 76 25.35 -10.70 48.54
C THR A 76 26.23 -9.94 47.54
N PRO A 77 26.76 -8.77 47.93
CA PRO A 77 27.72 -7.99 47.15
C PRO A 77 29.15 -8.42 47.49
N GLU A 78 29.59 -9.62 47.10
CA GLU A 78 30.97 -10.08 47.41
C GLU A 78 31.85 -10.40 46.19
N LEU A 79 31.29 -10.50 44.99
CA LEU A 79 32.08 -10.90 43.81
C LEU A 79 32.83 -9.74 43.13
N LEU A 80 32.69 -8.50 43.61
CA LEU A 80 33.38 -7.33 43.06
C LEU A 80 34.80 -7.12 43.63
N MET A 81 35.18 -7.79 44.73
CA MET A 81 36.44 -7.50 45.44
C MET A 81 37.58 -8.47 45.08
N ALA A 82 37.30 -9.60 44.43
CA ALA A 82 38.28 -10.70 44.30
C ALA A 82 39.10 -10.73 42.99
N THR A 83 38.74 -9.96 41.96
CA THR A 83 39.38 -10.11 40.63
C THR A 83 40.40 -9.04 40.29
N GLY A 84 40.53 -7.95 41.05
CA GLY A 84 41.50 -6.88 40.75
C GLY A 84 41.35 -6.23 39.36
N LEU A 85 40.28 -6.56 38.63
CA LEU A 85 40.00 -6.03 37.31
C LEU A 85 39.41 -4.64 37.49
N ARG A 86 40.17 -3.62 37.10
CA ARG A 86 39.62 -2.26 36.98
C ARG A 86 38.48 -2.30 35.96
N PRO A 87 37.32 -1.67 36.23
CA PRO A 87 36.30 -1.52 35.22
C PRO A 87 36.92 -0.75 34.05
N VAL A 88 37.02 -1.41 32.88
CA VAL A 88 37.40 -0.75 31.63
C VAL A 88 36.34 0.31 31.37
N THR A 89 36.70 1.55 31.65
CA THR A 89 35.92 2.71 31.23
C THR A 89 36.16 2.88 29.73
N ARG A 90 35.06 2.87 28.97
CA ARG A 90 34.97 2.90 27.50
C ARG A 90 35.58 1.69 26.81
N SER A 91 34.71 0.75 26.45
CA SER A 91 34.87 0.06 25.16
C SER A 91 35.08 1.12 24.08
N PRO A 92 36.11 1.02 23.21
CA PRO A 92 36.13 1.83 22.01
C PRO A 92 34.81 1.56 21.26
N ALA A 93 34.15 2.61 20.78
CA ALA A 93 32.98 2.44 19.94
C ALA A 93 33.39 1.56 18.76
N LEU A 94 32.90 0.31 18.74
CA LEU A 94 33.00 -0.54 17.56
C LEU A 94 32.26 0.22 16.47
N GLN A 95 33.00 0.90 15.59
CA GLN A 95 32.44 1.37 14.33
C GLN A 95 32.07 0.12 13.56
N ALA A 96 30.76 -0.14 13.47
CA ALA A 96 30.26 -1.14 12.55
C ALA A 96 30.81 -0.80 11.15
N PRO A 97 31.39 -1.75 10.42
CA PRO A 97 31.76 -1.50 9.05
C PRO A 97 30.50 -1.07 8.29
N THR A 98 30.53 0.13 7.72
CA THR A 98 29.48 0.59 6.81
C THR A 98 29.52 -0.32 5.60
N ILE A 99 28.59 -1.27 5.55
CA ILE A 99 28.36 -2.05 4.35
C ILE A 99 27.68 -1.11 3.37
N ASP A 100 28.42 -0.60 2.39
CA ASP A 100 27.88 0.10 1.23
C ASP A 100 27.23 -0.93 0.29
N LEU A 101 26.10 -1.49 0.74
CA LEU A 101 25.08 -1.88 -0.21
C LEU A 101 24.60 -0.55 -0.77
N GLY A 102 24.74 -0.31 -2.08
CA GLY A 102 24.13 0.82 -2.81
C GLY A 102 22.59 0.82 -2.79
N MET A 103 22.00 0.41 -1.68
CA MET A 103 20.62 0.55 -1.26
C MET A 103 20.67 1.57 -0.12
N ALA A 104 20.07 2.73 -0.33
CA ALA A 104 19.79 3.68 0.73
C ALA A 104 18.83 3.04 1.76
N LEU A 105 19.37 2.17 2.63
CA LEU A 105 18.82 1.97 3.96
C LEU A 105 19.10 3.30 4.65
N ASP A 106 18.05 4.06 4.98
CA ASP A 106 18.12 5.37 5.63
C ASP A 106 19.29 5.43 6.63
N ALA A 107 20.45 5.91 6.20
CA ALA A 107 21.70 5.92 6.95
C ALA A 107 21.72 7.03 8.02
N ASP A 108 20.52 7.45 8.44
CA ASP A 108 20.23 8.57 9.32
C ASP A 108 19.13 8.18 10.33
N GLU A 109 19.15 6.94 10.85
CA GLU A 109 18.54 6.69 12.16
C GLU A 109 19.46 7.26 13.25
N ALA A 110 19.67 8.59 13.20
CA ALA A 110 20.05 9.36 14.36
C ALA A 110 19.09 8.97 15.49
N GLU A 111 19.63 8.70 16.69
CA GLU A 111 18.86 8.30 17.85
C GLU A 111 17.61 9.20 17.99
N VAL A 112 16.42 8.60 17.87
CA VAL A 112 15.16 9.33 17.96
C VAL A 112 14.91 9.64 19.43
N ILE A 113 15.43 10.79 19.86
CA ILE A 113 15.29 11.29 21.25
C ILE A 113 13.84 11.77 21.49
N ASP A 114 13.30 12.54 20.56
CA ASP A 114 11.92 13.04 20.63
C ASP A 114 10.96 12.03 19.99
N ARG A 115 10.20 11.32 20.84
CA ARG A 115 9.19 10.35 20.43
C ARG A 115 7.78 10.94 20.37
N HIS A 116 7.60 12.24 20.51
CA HIS A 116 6.26 12.82 20.40
C HIS A 116 5.85 12.96 18.95
N VAL A 117 4.75 12.32 18.58
CA VAL A 117 4.16 12.49 17.25
C VAL A 117 3.61 13.91 17.11
N THR A 118 4.09 14.66 16.13
CA THR A 118 3.60 16.02 15.80
C THR A 118 3.03 16.14 14.40
N ALA A 119 3.35 15.19 13.53
CA ALA A 119 2.84 15.12 12.16
C ALA A 119 2.57 13.66 11.77
N ILE A 120 1.69 13.48 10.80
CA ILE A 120 1.52 12.20 10.10
C ILE A 120 1.78 12.40 8.62
N GLN A 121 2.36 11.39 7.97
CA GLN A 121 2.52 11.37 6.52
C GLN A 121 1.89 10.10 5.95
N ILE A 122 1.11 10.25 4.88
CA ILE A 122 0.63 9.11 4.10
C ILE A 122 1.73 8.77 3.10
N ASN A 123 2.25 7.55 3.15
CA ASN A 123 3.32 7.13 2.25
C ASN A 123 2.80 7.17 0.79
N PRO A 124 3.44 7.97 -0.09
CA PRO A 124 2.93 8.21 -1.43
C PRO A 124 3.02 6.97 -2.32
N ARG A 125 3.97 6.07 -2.08
CA ARG A 125 4.23 4.89 -2.91
C ARG A 125 3.43 3.67 -2.47
N LEU A 126 3.24 3.49 -1.17
CA LEU A 126 2.58 2.32 -0.61
C LEU A 126 1.08 2.48 -0.41
N SER A 127 0.54 3.69 -0.54
CA SER A 127 -0.90 3.94 -0.32
C SER A 127 -1.66 4.12 -1.63
N GLY A 128 -2.69 3.31 -1.89
CA GLY A 128 -3.46 3.32 -3.13
C GLY A 128 -4.41 2.13 -3.20
N GLY A 129 -4.99 1.87 -4.37
CA GLY A 129 -5.75 0.66 -4.63
C GLY A 129 -4.93 -0.60 -4.34
N TYR A 130 -5.60 -1.62 -3.82
CA TYR A 130 -4.99 -2.88 -3.41
C TYR A 130 -5.85 -4.07 -3.80
N ASP A 131 -5.28 -4.89 -4.66
CA ASP A 131 -5.80 -6.17 -5.12
C ASP A 131 -5.47 -7.27 -4.09
N PHE A 132 -6.51 -7.86 -3.52
CA PHE A 132 -6.42 -8.91 -2.49
C PHE A 132 -6.45 -10.31 -3.09
N ASP A 133 -7.11 -10.48 -4.23
CA ASP A 133 -7.43 -11.81 -4.78
C ASP A 133 -6.71 -12.13 -6.10
N LYS A 134 -5.85 -11.22 -6.55
CA LYS A 134 -5.05 -11.25 -7.78
C LYS A 134 -5.89 -11.22 -9.06
N LYS A 135 -7.10 -10.67 -9.01
CA LYS A 135 -7.98 -10.52 -10.18
C LYS A 135 -8.05 -9.06 -10.61
N PRO A 136 -8.53 -8.80 -11.85
CA PRO A 136 -8.69 -7.42 -12.32
C PRO A 136 -9.69 -6.63 -11.46
N GLY A 137 -9.19 -5.60 -10.80
CA GLY A 137 -9.93 -4.76 -9.87
C GLY A 137 -9.18 -4.67 -8.55
N ASP A 138 -9.32 -3.56 -7.85
CA ASP A 138 -8.80 -3.42 -6.48
C ASP A 138 -9.95 -3.64 -5.50
N GLU A 139 -9.93 -4.72 -4.70
CA GLU A 139 -10.98 -5.01 -3.69
C GLU A 139 -10.88 -4.13 -2.43
N GLY A 140 -9.87 -3.26 -2.36
CA GLY A 140 -9.76 -2.27 -1.31
C GLY A 140 -8.61 -1.30 -1.52
N VAL A 141 -8.12 -0.76 -0.41
CA VAL A 141 -6.95 0.13 -0.39
C VAL A 141 -5.90 -0.34 0.59
N MET A 142 -4.65 -0.19 0.20
CA MET A 142 -3.52 -0.19 1.11
C MET A 142 -3.31 1.24 1.59
N VAL A 143 -3.12 1.42 2.89
CA VAL A 143 -2.77 2.71 3.48
C VAL A 143 -1.60 2.51 4.40
N VAL A 144 -0.52 3.27 4.17
CA VAL A 144 0.66 3.29 5.04
C VAL A 144 0.84 4.68 5.61
N ILE A 145 0.79 4.76 6.93
CA ILE A 145 0.89 6.02 7.68
C ILE A 145 2.20 6.04 8.48
N GLU A 146 2.95 7.13 8.36
CA GLU A 146 4.21 7.38 9.04
C GLU A 146 3.99 8.48 10.09
N PRO A 147 3.90 8.13 11.38
CA PRO A 147 3.96 9.11 12.46
C PRO A 147 5.36 9.74 12.50
N ARG A 148 5.42 11.07 12.65
CA ARG A 148 6.66 11.85 12.66
C ARG A 148 6.71 12.83 13.83
N ASN A 149 7.90 13.01 14.39
CA ASN A 149 8.16 14.04 15.39
C ASN A 149 8.36 15.42 14.74
N ARG A 150 8.64 16.44 15.57
CA ARG A 150 8.81 17.82 15.12
C ARG A 150 10.00 18.01 14.17
N ASN A 151 10.97 17.11 14.23
CA ASN A 151 12.16 17.11 13.36
C ASN A 151 11.89 16.35 12.05
N GLY A 152 10.68 15.83 11.85
CA GLY A 152 10.33 15.01 10.68
C GLY A 152 10.87 13.58 10.75
N GLN A 153 11.44 13.16 11.88
CA GLN A 153 11.91 11.79 12.08
C GLN A 153 10.71 10.87 12.34
N TYR A 154 10.80 9.63 11.85
CA TYR A 154 9.79 8.61 12.11
C TYR A 154 9.75 8.22 13.58
N VAL A 155 8.54 8.01 14.10
CA VAL A 155 8.28 7.58 15.47
C VAL A 155 7.37 6.36 15.44
N ASP A 156 7.69 5.35 16.26
CA ASP A 156 6.96 4.09 16.40
C ASP A 156 5.88 4.12 17.50
N GLU A 157 5.33 5.30 17.78
CA GLU A 157 4.22 5.52 18.70
C GLU A 157 2.92 5.62 17.90
N THR A 158 1.87 4.90 18.33
CA THR A 158 0.54 4.95 17.72
C THR A 158 -0.50 5.63 18.61
N GLY A 159 -1.56 6.08 17.95
CA GLY A 159 -2.73 6.70 18.54
C GLY A 159 -3.98 6.17 17.85
N GLN A 160 -5.15 6.71 18.21
CA GLN A 160 -6.39 6.33 17.53
C GLN A 160 -6.37 6.83 16.10
N LEU A 161 -6.95 6.06 15.19
CA LEU A 161 -6.84 6.31 13.77
C LEU A 161 -8.19 6.13 13.09
N SER A 162 -8.64 7.15 12.37
CA SER A 162 -9.80 7.08 11.47
C SER A 162 -9.34 7.27 10.04
N VAL A 163 -9.74 6.37 9.15
CA VAL A 163 -9.50 6.45 7.72
C VAL A 163 -10.83 6.58 7.00
N VAL A 164 -10.98 7.57 6.13
CA VAL A 164 -12.19 7.81 5.34
C VAL A 164 -11.79 7.94 3.88
N VAL A 165 -12.53 7.30 2.99
CA VAL A 165 -12.36 7.45 1.54
C VAL A 165 -13.60 8.12 0.98
N LEU A 166 -13.38 9.17 0.20
CA LEU A 166 -14.42 9.94 -0.47
C LEU A 166 -14.22 9.91 -1.99
N ASP A 167 -15.33 9.91 -2.73
CA ASP A 167 -15.38 10.11 -4.16
C ASP A 167 -15.56 11.61 -4.47
N PRO A 168 -14.55 12.29 -5.03
CA PRO A 168 -14.62 13.72 -5.32
C PRO A 168 -15.55 14.07 -6.50
N ALA A 169 -15.99 13.08 -7.29
CA ALA A 169 -16.96 13.30 -8.37
C ALA A 169 -18.41 13.36 -7.87
N ARG A 170 -18.63 13.13 -6.57
CA ARG A 170 -19.93 13.17 -5.91
C ARG A 170 -19.95 14.18 -4.78
N GLU A 171 -21.15 14.54 -4.33
CA GLU A 171 -21.34 15.54 -3.28
C GLU A 171 -22.10 14.96 -2.07
N GLY A 172 -21.92 15.63 -0.92
CA GLY A 172 -22.65 15.31 0.29
C GLY A 172 -22.43 13.87 0.77
N LYS A 173 -23.53 13.16 1.04
CA LYS A 173 -23.48 11.78 1.55
C LYS A 173 -23.04 10.77 0.49
N ASP A 174 -23.30 11.05 -0.78
CA ASP A 174 -22.99 10.12 -1.88
C ASP A 174 -21.50 10.10 -2.23
N ALA A 175 -20.76 11.13 -1.80
CA ALA A 175 -19.30 11.14 -1.84
C ALA A 175 -18.67 10.13 -0.89
N TYR A 176 -19.40 9.60 0.09
CA TYR A 176 -18.81 8.70 1.07
C TYR A 176 -18.68 7.28 0.52
N VAL A 177 -17.45 6.79 0.40
CA VAL A 177 -17.17 5.42 -0.07
C VAL A 177 -17.07 4.47 1.12
N ALA A 178 -16.19 4.76 2.08
CA ALA A 178 -15.94 3.89 3.22
C ALA A 178 -15.24 4.61 4.39
N ARG A 179 -15.32 4.01 5.58
CA ARG A 179 -14.58 4.42 6.76
C ARG A 179 -14.16 3.24 7.60
N TRP A 180 -13.00 3.37 8.20
CA TRP A 180 -12.45 2.45 9.19
C TRP A 180 -11.96 3.26 10.38
N ASP A 181 -12.20 2.74 11.57
CA ASP A 181 -11.71 3.31 12.82
C ASP A 181 -10.88 2.22 13.53
N PHE A 182 -9.74 2.62 14.08
CA PHE A 182 -8.81 1.77 14.81
C PHE A 182 -8.48 2.44 16.13
N ASP A 183 -8.46 1.67 17.22
CA ASP A 183 -7.86 2.14 18.46
C ASP A 183 -6.32 2.10 18.37
N SER A 184 -5.65 2.62 19.40
CA SER A 184 -4.19 2.69 19.42
C SER A 184 -3.52 1.32 19.46
N ILE A 185 -4.17 0.31 20.06
CA ILE A 185 -3.64 -1.06 20.20
C ILE A 185 -3.70 -1.75 18.84
N ASP A 186 -4.83 -1.67 18.14
CA ASP A 186 -5.01 -2.21 16.79
C ASP A 186 -4.09 -1.53 15.79
N ALA A 187 -3.90 -0.22 15.91
CA ALA A 187 -2.93 0.52 15.09
C ALA A 187 -1.49 0.08 15.38
N GLN A 188 -1.12 -0.14 16.65
CA GLN A 188 0.22 -0.63 17.02
C GLN A 188 0.49 -2.02 16.46
N ALA A 189 -0.50 -2.91 16.50
CA ALA A 189 -0.38 -4.26 15.95
C ALA A 189 -0.12 -4.27 14.43
N LYS A 190 -0.46 -3.18 13.74
CA LYS A 190 -0.25 -2.98 12.30
C LYS A 190 1.01 -2.20 11.98
N MET A 191 1.76 -1.76 12.99
CA MET A 191 3.05 -1.11 12.83
C MET A 191 4.08 -2.11 12.27
N LYS A 192 4.77 -1.72 11.20
CA LYS A 192 5.83 -2.51 10.57
C LYS A 192 7.04 -1.64 10.27
N ARG A 193 8.22 -2.23 10.40
CA ARG A 193 9.49 -1.70 9.89
C ARG A 193 10.04 -2.73 8.93
N SER A 194 9.97 -2.45 7.63
CA SER A 194 10.36 -3.38 6.57
C SER A 194 11.15 -2.68 5.48
N LEU A 195 11.79 -3.46 4.59
CA LEU A 195 12.50 -2.92 3.42
C LEU A 195 11.58 -2.13 2.47
N LEU A 196 10.28 -2.41 2.48
CA LEU A 196 9.30 -1.73 1.64
C LEU A 196 8.89 -0.36 2.23
N GLY A 197 9.09 -0.15 3.53
CA GLY A 197 8.72 1.05 4.26
C GLY A 197 8.50 0.80 5.75
N LYS A 198 8.44 1.89 6.52
CA LYS A 198 8.12 1.93 7.94
C LYS A 198 6.80 2.66 8.15
N GLY A 199 5.98 2.22 9.09
CA GLY A 199 4.68 2.85 9.37
C GLY A 199 3.61 1.88 9.81
N ILE A 200 2.38 2.38 9.90
CA ILE A 200 1.18 1.60 10.20
C ILE A 200 0.62 1.10 8.86
N HIS A 201 0.66 -0.22 8.62
CA HIS A 201 0.23 -0.83 7.37
C HIS A 201 -1.21 -1.33 7.48
N LEU A 202 -2.12 -0.68 6.78
CA LEU A 202 -3.55 -1.01 6.77
C LEU A 202 -3.96 -1.58 5.42
N GLN A 203 -4.54 -2.78 5.45
CA GLN A 203 -5.25 -3.35 4.31
C GLN A 203 -6.75 -3.19 4.56
N LEU A 204 -7.40 -2.39 3.74
CA LEU A 204 -8.77 -1.90 3.98
C LEU A 204 -9.68 -2.35 2.84
N PRO A 205 -10.32 -3.53 2.94
CA PRO A 205 -11.25 -4.00 1.92
C PRO A 205 -12.51 -3.12 1.87
N TRP A 206 -13.05 -2.90 0.67
CA TRP A 206 -14.28 -2.14 0.48
C TRP A 206 -15.45 -2.78 1.22
N THR A 207 -16.22 -1.98 1.97
CA THR A 207 -17.33 -2.49 2.78
C THR A 207 -18.68 -2.48 2.04
N ALA A 208 -18.86 -1.53 1.11
CA ALA A 208 -20.10 -1.33 0.35
C ALA A 208 -20.00 -1.76 -1.12
N GLY A 209 -18.97 -2.54 -1.46
CA GLY A 209 -18.62 -2.87 -2.84
C GLY A 209 -17.67 -1.85 -3.48
N TYR A 210 -17.39 -2.03 -4.77
CA TYR A 210 -16.45 -1.19 -5.49
C TYR A 210 -16.90 0.27 -5.57
N PRO A 211 -15.96 1.23 -5.50
CA PRO A 211 -16.27 2.61 -5.83
C PRO A 211 -16.69 2.76 -7.29
N GLU A 212 -17.40 3.84 -7.60
CA GLU A 212 -17.86 4.09 -8.97
C GLU A 212 -16.81 4.78 -9.85
N HIS A 213 -15.93 5.57 -9.24
CA HIS A 213 -14.86 6.28 -9.92
C HIS A 213 -13.48 5.77 -9.45
N GLU A 214 -12.53 5.80 -10.37
CA GLU A 214 -11.14 5.35 -10.12
C GLU A 214 -10.34 6.34 -9.27
N THR A 215 -10.70 7.63 -9.28
CA THR A 215 -9.99 8.67 -8.54
C THR A 215 -10.75 9.01 -7.28
N LEU A 216 -10.12 8.77 -6.13
CA LEU A 216 -10.72 8.96 -4.80
C LEU A 216 -9.81 9.82 -3.92
N VAL A 217 -10.36 10.36 -2.84
CA VAL A 217 -9.61 11.10 -1.82
C VAL A 217 -9.64 10.35 -0.50
N LEU A 218 -8.46 9.93 -0.07
CA LEU A 218 -8.21 9.34 1.23
C LEU A 218 -7.99 10.45 2.27
N PHE A 219 -8.74 10.42 3.35
CA PHE A 219 -8.55 11.24 4.54
C PHE A 219 -8.15 10.35 5.72
N VAL A 220 -7.12 10.77 6.43
CA VAL A 220 -6.63 10.10 7.62
C VAL A 220 -6.66 11.10 8.76
N ARG A 221 -7.29 10.73 9.87
CA ARG A 221 -7.26 11.44 11.14
C ARG A 221 -6.58 10.56 12.17
N TYR A 222 -5.55 11.09 12.80
CA TYR A 222 -4.78 10.44 13.85
C TYR A 222 -4.90 11.25 15.14
N GLU A 223 -5.28 10.60 16.23
CA GLU A 223 -5.34 11.20 17.56
C GLU A 223 -4.18 10.67 18.40
N THR A 224 -3.24 11.56 18.73
CA THR A 224 -2.04 11.24 19.51
C THR A 224 -2.42 10.83 20.95
N PRO A 225 -1.52 10.14 21.69
CA PRO A 225 -1.79 9.78 23.10
C PRO A 225 -2.09 10.98 24.02
N ASP A 226 -1.57 12.16 23.68
CA ASP A 226 -1.84 13.42 24.37
C ASP A 226 -3.11 14.16 23.86
N GLY A 227 -3.91 13.52 23.00
CA GLY A 227 -5.22 13.99 22.55
C GLY A 227 -5.20 15.00 21.40
N ARG A 228 -4.05 15.26 20.78
CA ARG A 228 -3.96 16.13 19.59
C ARG A 228 -4.45 15.39 18.36
N LYS A 229 -5.18 16.10 17.51
CA LYS A 229 -5.71 15.57 16.24
C LYS A 229 -4.84 16.05 15.10
N LEU A 230 -4.29 15.10 14.36
CA LEU A 230 -3.50 15.31 13.16
C LEU A 230 -4.29 14.77 11.98
N GLU A 231 -4.32 15.51 10.89
CA GLU A 231 -5.08 15.15 9.71
C GLU A 231 -4.20 15.21 8.47
N GLN A 232 -4.39 14.26 7.56
CA GLN A 232 -3.76 14.29 6.27
C GLN A 232 -4.69 13.73 5.20
N LYS A 233 -4.58 14.26 3.98
CA LYS A 233 -5.32 13.77 2.83
C LYS A 233 -4.42 13.41 1.65
N LYS A 234 -4.89 12.50 0.82
CA LYS A 234 -4.18 12.06 -0.39
C LYS A 234 -5.18 11.65 -1.46
N GLU A 235 -4.98 12.11 -2.68
CA GLU A 235 -5.65 11.54 -3.85
C GLU A 235 -5.05 10.16 -4.16
N ILE A 236 -5.90 9.16 -4.32
CA ILE A 236 -5.53 7.80 -4.66
C ILE A 236 -6.25 7.37 -5.94
N ARG A 237 -5.62 6.46 -6.68
CA ARG A 237 -6.24 5.78 -7.82
C ARG A 237 -6.47 4.32 -7.49
N VAL A 238 -7.58 3.79 -7.95
CA VAL A 238 -8.00 2.40 -7.79
C VAL A 238 -8.44 1.85 -9.14
N GLN A 239 -8.21 0.57 -9.37
CA GLN A 239 -8.63 -0.14 -10.57
C GLN A 239 -10.03 -0.70 -10.34
N LEU A 240 -10.95 -0.41 -11.25
CA LEU A 240 -12.30 -0.96 -11.21
C LEU A 240 -12.38 -2.24 -12.06
N PRO A 241 -13.20 -3.21 -11.66
CA PRO A 241 -13.50 -4.37 -12.49
C PRO A 241 -14.04 -3.93 -13.86
N ALA A 242 -13.72 -4.69 -14.91
CA ALA A 242 -14.09 -4.37 -16.29
C ALA A 242 -15.60 -4.08 -16.48
N THR A 243 -16.47 -4.74 -15.70
CA THR A 243 -17.93 -4.53 -15.74
C THR A 243 -18.36 -3.14 -15.30
N ILE A 244 -17.62 -2.51 -14.38
CA ILE A 244 -17.92 -1.19 -13.83
C ILE A 244 -17.27 -0.12 -14.70
N SER A 245 -16.01 -0.30 -15.11
CA SER A 245 -15.31 0.64 -15.99
C SER A 245 -15.98 0.77 -17.37
N SER A 246 -16.60 -0.31 -17.89
CA SER A 246 -17.32 -0.28 -19.17
C SER A 246 -18.63 0.53 -19.14
N ARG A 247 -19.17 0.87 -17.97
CA ARG A 247 -20.36 1.76 -17.88
C ARG A 247 -20.01 3.22 -18.18
N TRP A 248 -18.73 3.58 -18.12
CA TRP A 248 -18.25 4.90 -18.51
C TRP A 248 -17.71 4.81 -19.94
N THR A 249 -18.59 5.01 -20.94
CA THR A 249 -18.13 5.43 -22.27
C THR A 249 -18.25 6.94 -22.30
N PRO A 250 -17.15 7.71 -22.41
CA PRO A 250 -17.29 9.13 -22.69
C PRO A 250 -18.02 9.21 -24.03
N ALA A 251 -19.17 9.90 -24.05
CA ALA A 251 -19.82 10.23 -25.30
C ALA A 251 -18.76 10.94 -26.15
N MET A 252 -18.28 10.27 -27.20
CA MET A 252 -17.54 10.93 -28.25
C MET A 252 -18.49 11.99 -28.77
N GLN A 253 -18.27 13.24 -28.33
CA GLN A 253 -18.89 14.41 -28.90
C GLN A 253 -18.75 14.25 -30.41
N ASP A 254 -19.88 14.17 -31.11
CA ASP A 254 -19.97 13.93 -32.55
C ASP A 254 -18.86 14.69 -33.27
N LEU A 255 -17.85 13.95 -33.76
CA LEU A 255 -17.05 14.42 -34.87
C LEU A 255 -17.98 14.41 -36.07
N GLN A 256 -18.83 15.44 -36.17
CA GLN A 256 -19.58 15.71 -37.39
C GLN A 256 -18.54 15.78 -38.52
N PRO A 257 -18.59 14.88 -39.51
CA PRO A 257 -17.75 15.03 -40.67
C PRO A 257 -18.18 16.34 -41.32
N ARG A 258 -17.29 17.33 -41.29
CA ARG A 258 -17.43 18.59 -41.98
C ARG A 258 -17.45 18.27 -43.48
N MET A 259 -18.64 17.97 -44.02
CA MET A 259 -18.84 17.74 -45.44
C MET A 259 -18.41 19.00 -46.18
N THR A 260 -17.28 18.88 -46.85
CA THR A 260 -16.77 19.82 -47.84
C THR A 260 -17.87 20.12 -48.86
N HIS A 261 -18.33 21.37 -48.87
CA HIS A 261 -19.18 21.92 -49.91
C HIS A 261 -18.43 21.83 -51.24
N ALA A 262 -18.91 20.99 -52.16
CA ALA A 262 -18.56 21.05 -53.57
C ALA A 262 -19.73 21.73 -54.30
N PRO A 263 -19.50 22.77 -55.13
CA PRO A 263 -20.59 23.50 -55.75
C PRO A 263 -21.18 22.64 -56.87
N ARG A 264 -22.48 22.35 -56.80
CA ARG A 264 -23.22 21.80 -57.94
C ARG A 264 -24.27 22.79 -58.42
N ILE A 265 -23.89 23.38 -59.54
CA ILE A 265 -24.64 24.01 -60.63
C ILE A 265 -26.16 23.84 -60.56
N ASN A 266 -26.82 25.00 -60.67
CA ASN A 266 -28.25 25.22 -60.75
C ASN A 266 -28.84 24.67 -62.06
N VAL A 267 -29.88 23.83 -61.99
CA VAL A 267 -30.72 23.47 -63.15
C VAL A 267 -32.19 23.52 -62.67
N PRO A 268 -33.07 24.34 -63.25
CA PRO A 268 -34.47 24.41 -62.84
C PRO A 268 -35.37 23.57 -63.77
N SER A 269 -36.28 22.79 -63.20
CA SER A 269 -37.72 22.72 -63.58
C SER A 269 -38.46 21.64 -62.76
N VAL A 270 -39.49 22.00 -61.98
CA VAL A 270 -40.95 21.82 -62.22
C VAL A 270 -41.30 20.33 -62.41
N VAL A 271 -42.12 19.67 -61.59
CA VAL A 271 -43.56 19.91 -61.36
C VAL A 271 -44.01 19.44 -59.97
N ASP A 272 -44.85 20.26 -59.37
CA ASP A 272 -45.66 20.07 -58.16
C ASP A 272 -46.94 19.29 -58.48
N LEU A 273 -47.27 18.26 -57.71
CA LEU A 273 -48.65 17.80 -57.49
C LEU A 273 -48.75 17.16 -56.09
N THR A 274 -49.39 17.88 -55.17
CA THR A 274 -49.84 17.38 -53.86
C THR A 274 -51.41 17.43 -53.82
N PRO A 275 -52.08 16.95 -52.74
CA PRO A 275 -52.82 15.68 -52.56
C PRO A 275 -54.37 15.94 -52.53
N PRO A 276 -55.32 15.25 -51.81
CA PRO A 276 -55.35 14.72 -50.41
C PRO A 276 -56.02 13.30 -50.33
N ALA A 277 -56.42 12.64 -49.25
CA ALA A 277 -56.93 13.02 -47.92
C ALA A 277 -56.97 11.80 -46.96
N ASP A 278 -57.39 12.10 -45.72
CA ASP A 278 -57.95 11.22 -44.68
C ASP A 278 -57.04 10.74 -43.52
N SER A 279 -57.08 11.56 -42.47
CA SER A 279 -57.00 11.19 -41.03
C SER A 279 -58.36 10.60 -40.56
N PRO A 280 -58.59 10.08 -39.32
CA PRO A 280 -57.87 10.40 -38.09
C PRO A 280 -57.77 9.31 -36.97
N GLU A 281 -57.10 9.72 -35.89
CA GLU A 281 -57.36 9.46 -34.45
C GLU A 281 -57.35 8.04 -33.83
N ALA A 282 -56.48 7.88 -32.82
CA ALA A 282 -56.70 7.27 -31.48
C ALA A 282 -55.37 6.72 -30.96
N ALA A 283 -54.97 6.74 -29.70
CA ALA A 283 -55.43 7.33 -28.45
C ALA A 283 -54.26 7.15 -27.47
N THR A 284 -54.01 8.12 -26.61
CA THR A 284 -53.14 7.95 -25.42
C THR A 284 -53.91 7.19 -24.34
N PRO A 285 -53.23 6.41 -23.49
CA PRO A 285 -53.51 6.60 -22.06
C PRO A 285 -52.26 6.61 -21.16
N ALA A 286 -52.23 7.66 -20.33
CA ALA A 286 -51.95 7.70 -18.90
C ALA A 286 -50.95 6.70 -18.26
N ALA A 287 -49.86 7.29 -17.77
CA ALA A 287 -49.36 7.23 -16.38
C ALA A 287 -49.78 6.04 -15.49
N ARG A 288 -48.78 5.29 -15.03
CA ARG A 288 -48.81 4.62 -13.72
C ARG A 288 -47.57 4.97 -12.91
N THR A 289 -47.86 5.63 -11.80
CA THR A 289 -47.05 5.99 -10.63
C THR A 289 -46.17 4.84 -10.12
N ALA A 290 -44.90 5.16 -9.89
CA ALA A 290 -43.97 4.35 -9.11
C ALA A 290 -44.21 4.60 -7.61
N THR A 291 -44.44 3.53 -6.85
CA THR A 291 -44.52 3.55 -5.39
C THR A 291 -43.14 3.16 -4.85
N ALA A 292 -42.46 4.08 -4.17
CA ALA A 292 -41.22 3.83 -3.45
C ALA A 292 -41.50 3.21 -2.06
N PRO A 293 -40.70 2.24 -1.57
CA PRO A 293 -40.81 1.78 -0.19
C PRO A 293 -40.06 2.69 0.79
N GLU A 294 -40.78 3.09 1.83
CA GLU A 294 -40.36 3.86 3.01
C GLU A 294 -39.54 2.96 3.97
N TRP A 295 -38.33 3.39 4.37
CA TRP A 295 -37.47 2.67 5.32
C TRP A 295 -37.35 3.45 6.64
N LYS A 296 -37.46 2.73 7.77
CA LYS A 296 -37.37 3.26 9.15
C LYS A 296 -36.15 2.68 9.88
N PRO A 297 -35.39 3.46 10.67
CA PRO A 297 -34.25 2.95 11.42
C PRO A 297 -34.68 2.31 12.75
N TYR A 298 -34.04 1.19 13.11
CA TYR A 298 -34.17 0.54 14.42
C TYR A 298 -33.35 1.30 15.48
N ARG A 299 -33.92 1.35 16.69
CA ARG A 299 -33.27 1.75 17.95
C ARG A 299 -32.30 0.69 18.44
#